data_AF-T1BE88-F1
#
_entry.id   AF-T1BE88-F1
#
_cell.length_a   1.000
_cell.length_b   1.000
_cell.length_c   1.000
_cell.angle_alpha   90.00
_cell.angle_beta   90.00
_cell.angle_gamma   90.00
#
_symmetry.space_group_name_H-M   'P 1'
#
loop_
_entity.id
_entity.type
_entity.pdbx_description
1 polymer ?
#
loop_
_entity_poly.entity_id
_entity_poly.type
_entity_poly.pdbx_seq_one_letter_code
_entity_poly.pdbx_strand_id
1 'polypeptide(L)'
;MAREISKSDLAAVVLPHQPGSARLRVVAVDGRGSHRLEHLELPRSGTASHAVMRSGRPRLVESGSAQISWFAKAGVEVGAVMVVPLTVQERVEGTILIARPPTGPPFRPDDMNLLDSFAVQAALALDYLRIQEELQRLAVLEERHRIARDLHDEPVQALIYLSRRL
;
A
#
# COMPACT_ATOMS: atom_id res chain seq x y z
N MET A 1 10.33 -3.88 17.30
CA MET A 1 9.69 -2.56 17.47
C MET A 1 8.23 -2.51 17.00
N ALA A 2 7.84 -3.07 15.85
CA ALA A 2 6.42 -3.08 15.42
C ALA A 2 5.45 -3.85 16.36
N ARG A 3 5.96 -4.85 17.10
CA ARG A 3 5.15 -5.76 17.93
C ARG A 3 4.74 -5.20 19.30
N GLU A 4 5.29 -4.06 19.73
CA GLU A 4 4.92 -3.44 21.01
C GLU A 4 3.66 -2.55 20.91
N ILE A 5 3.33 -2.06 19.71
CA ILE A 5 2.09 -1.32 19.44
C ILE A 5 0.91 -2.29 19.17
N SER A 6 1.20 -3.53 18.76
CA SER A 6 0.25 -4.53 18.25
C SER A 6 -0.72 -5.12 19.28
N LYS A 7 -0.40 -5.12 20.59
CA LYS A 7 -1.18 -5.91 21.57
C LYS A 7 -2.55 -5.31 21.93
N SER A 8 -2.83 -4.06 21.57
CA SER A 8 -4.10 -3.39 21.91
C SER A 8 -4.66 -2.46 20.82
N ASP A 9 -3.87 -2.16 19.77
CA ASP A 9 -4.24 -1.21 18.72
C ASP A 9 -4.34 -1.88 17.35
N LEU A 10 -5.10 -1.27 16.44
CA LEU A 10 -5.21 -1.69 15.04
C LEU A 10 -4.33 -0.80 14.18
N ALA A 11 -3.40 -1.38 13.42
CA ALA A 11 -2.55 -0.65 12.49
C ALA A 11 -2.91 -1.03 11.04
N ALA A 12 -2.91 -0.07 10.13
CA ALA A 12 -3.15 -0.34 8.72
C ALA A 12 -2.30 0.54 7.79
N VAL A 13 -1.92 -0.02 6.65
CA VAL A 13 -1.33 0.70 5.52
C VAL A 13 -2.41 0.84 4.45
N VAL A 14 -2.65 2.07 4.03
CA VAL A 14 -3.66 2.42 3.03
C VAL A 14 -2.99 3.11 1.86
N LEU A 15 -3.07 2.49 0.68
CA LEU A 15 -2.47 3.01 -0.55
C LEU A 15 -3.56 3.29 -1.61
N PRO A 16 -3.33 4.19 -2.57
CA PRO A 16 -4.14 4.25 -3.78
C PRO A 16 -4.15 2.90 -4.49
N HIS A 17 -5.30 2.49 -5.04
CA HIS A 17 -5.35 1.26 -5.83
C HIS A 17 -4.40 1.35 -7.05
N GLN A 18 -4.37 2.53 -7.67
CA GLN A 18 -3.45 2.94 -8.74
C GLN A 18 -3.21 4.47 -8.65
N PRO A 19 -2.16 5.00 -9.29
CA PRO A 19 -1.97 6.45 -9.42
C PRO A 19 -3.21 7.14 -10.00
N GLY A 20 -3.67 8.22 -9.35
CA GLY A 20 -4.87 8.95 -9.76
C GLY A 20 -6.21 8.26 -9.45
N SER A 21 -6.21 7.06 -8.86
CA SER A 21 -7.46 6.34 -8.56
C SER A 21 -8.32 7.06 -7.53
N ALA A 22 -9.64 7.01 -7.75
CA ALA A 22 -10.66 7.44 -6.79
C ALA A 22 -10.86 6.44 -5.63
N ARG A 23 -10.10 5.35 -5.61
CA ARG A 23 -10.20 4.27 -4.62
C ARG A 23 -8.87 4.11 -3.88
N LEU A 24 -8.99 3.86 -2.59
CA LEU A 24 -7.89 3.41 -1.74
C LEU A 24 -8.09 1.93 -1.42
N ARG A 25 -7.00 1.26 -1.05
CA ARG A 25 -6.98 -0.13 -0.64
C ARG A 25 -6.16 -0.29 0.62
N VAL A 26 -6.64 -1.08 1.55
CA VAL A 26 -5.87 -1.56 2.70
C VAL A 26 -4.94 -2.68 2.19
N VAL A 27 -3.62 -2.44 2.24
CA VAL A 27 -2.62 -3.36 1.70
C VAL A 27 -1.94 -4.20 2.77
N ALA A 28 -1.95 -3.72 4.01
CA ALA A 28 -1.49 -4.42 5.19
C ALA A 28 -2.30 -3.95 6.40
N VAL A 29 -2.61 -4.87 7.30
CA VAL A 29 -3.33 -4.58 8.55
C VAL A 29 -2.89 -5.56 9.63
N ASP A 30 -2.75 -5.08 10.85
CA ASP A 30 -2.44 -5.88 12.04
C ASP A 30 -3.25 -5.40 13.24
N GLY A 31 -3.55 -6.32 14.16
CA GLY A 31 -4.32 -6.03 15.37
C GLY A 31 -5.77 -6.51 15.32
N ARG A 32 -6.56 -6.08 16.31
CA ARG A 32 -7.92 -6.60 16.50
C ARG A 32 -8.86 -6.19 15.36
N GLY A 33 -9.47 -7.19 14.71
CA GLY A 33 -10.40 -6.97 13.60
C GLY A 33 -9.72 -6.84 12.24
N SER A 34 -8.40 -7.08 12.15
CA SER A 34 -7.62 -7.03 10.91
C SER A 34 -8.23 -7.82 9.76
N HIS A 35 -8.68 -9.05 10.01
CA HIS A 35 -9.32 -9.94 9.02
C HIS A 35 -10.52 -9.31 8.28
N ARG A 36 -11.19 -8.30 8.85
CA ARG A 36 -12.31 -7.60 8.19
C ARG A 36 -11.87 -6.48 7.26
N LEU A 37 -10.61 -6.05 7.41
CA LEU A 37 -10.03 -4.91 6.72
C LEU A 37 -9.00 -5.33 5.68
N GLU A 38 -8.55 -6.59 5.71
CA GLU A 38 -7.66 -7.14 4.70
C GLU A 38 -8.23 -6.92 3.30
N HIS A 39 -7.42 -6.30 2.43
CA HIS A 39 -7.77 -5.98 1.05
C HIS A 39 -9.02 -5.13 0.86
N LEU A 40 -9.52 -4.50 1.92
CA LEU A 40 -10.70 -3.64 1.86
C LEU A 40 -10.43 -2.45 0.93
N GLU A 41 -11.38 -2.21 0.03
CA GLU A 41 -11.38 -1.03 -0.80
C GLU A 41 -12.37 0.02 -0.32
N LEU A 42 -11.93 1.27 -0.30
CA LEU A 42 -12.69 2.40 0.18
C LEU A 42 -12.61 3.58 -0.80
N PRO A 43 -13.63 4.45 -0.86
CA PRO A 43 -13.52 5.71 -1.59
C PRO A 43 -12.32 6.50 -1.09
N ARG A 44 -11.60 7.15 -2.00
CA ARG A 44 -10.52 8.07 -1.64
C ARG A 44 -11.10 9.32 -0.98
N SER A 45 -11.99 10.01 -1.69
CA SER A 45 -12.60 11.25 -1.20
C SER A 45 -13.36 11.05 0.11
N GLY A 46 -13.26 12.04 1.00
CA GLY A 46 -13.93 12.03 2.29
C GLY A 46 -13.26 11.19 3.36
N THR A 47 -12.12 10.55 3.10
CA THR A 47 -11.36 9.79 4.11
C THR A 47 -10.25 10.61 4.78
N ALA A 48 -9.89 10.21 6.00
CA ALA A 48 -8.74 10.76 6.71
C ALA A 48 -7.44 10.58 5.90
N SER A 49 -7.24 9.39 5.32
CA SER A 49 -6.11 9.08 4.46
C SER A 49 -6.00 10.03 3.28
N HIS A 50 -7.11 10.35 2.61
CA HIS A 50 -7.08 11.32 1.52
C HIS A 50 -6.72 12.74 1.98
N ALA A 51 -7.22 13.17 3.13
CA ALA A 51 -6.86 14.47 3.69
C ALA A 51 -5.36 14.56 3.98
N VAL A 52 -4.77 13.51 4.56
CA VAL A 52 -3.32 13.42 4.83
C VAL A 52 -2.52 13.36 3.54
N MET A 53 -2.93 12.56 2.55
CA MET A 53 -2.27 12.51 1.24
C MET A 53 -2.24 13.86 0.54
N ARG A 54 -3.30 14.68 0.70
CA ARG A 54 -3.35 16.03 0.11
C ARG A 54 -2.50 17.04 0.86
N SER A 55 -2.43 16.96 2.19
CA SER A 55 -1.70 17.95 2.99
C SER A 55 -0.24 17.58 3.23
N GLY A 56 0.14 16.31 3.09
CA GLY A 56 1.45 15.79 3.50
C GLY A 56 1.71 15.94 4.99
N ARG A 57 0.65 16.01 5.81
CA ARG A 57 0.74 16.29 7.26
C ARG A 57 -0.03 15.25 8.06
N PRO A 58 0.52 14.76 9.19
CA PRO A 58 -0.19 13.89 10.11
C PRO A 58 -1.51 14.49 10.61
N ARG A 59 -2.48 13.62 10.91
CA ARG A 59 -3.78 14.01 11.47
C ARG A 59 -4.24 13.04 12.55
N LEU A 60 -4.80 13.60 13.62
CA LEU A 60 -5.61 12.87 14.59
C LEU A 60 -7.08 13.04 14.22
N VAL A 61 -7.82 11.93 14.22
CA VAL A 61 -9.25 11.90 13.91
C VAL A 61 -10.00 11.24 15.05
N GLU A 62 -10.96 11.96 15.60
CA GLU A 62 -11.78 11.48 16.71
C GLU A 62 -12.76 10.38 16.29
N SER A 63 -13.18 9.58 17.27
CA SER A 63 -14.21 8.54 17.08
C SER A 63 -15.51 9.16 16.53
N GLY A 64 -16.23 8.39 15.70
CA GLY A 64 -17.49 8.84 15.08
C GLY A 64 -17.33 9.80 13.90
N SER A 65 -16.11 10.25 13.57
CA SER A 65 -15.88 11.10 12.40
C SER A 65 -16.23 10.38 11.08
N ALA A 66 -16.89 11.09 10.17
CA ALA A 66 -17.20 10.59 8.83
C ALA A 66 -15.94 10.15 8.05
N GLN A 67 -14.78 10.76 8.35
CA GLN A 67 -13.50 10.47 7.71
C GLN A 67 -12.94 9.07 8.00
N ILE A 68 -13.44 8.41 9.04
CA ILE A 68 -13.07 7.06 9.46
C ILE A 68 -14.28 6.11 9.50
N SER A 69 -15.43 6.52 8.93
CA SER A 69 -16.67 5.73 8.92
C SER A 69 -16.55 4.37 8.22
N TRP A 70 -15.51 4.16 7.41
CA TRP A 70 -15.25 2.91 6.73
C TRP A 70 -14.89 1.75 7.69
N PHE A 71 -14.33 2.04 8.88
CA PHE A 71 -14.13 1.01 9.91
C PHE A 71 -15.48 0.42 10.34
N ALA A 72 -16.44 1.29 10.68
CA ALA A 72 -17.78 0.87 11.09
C ALA A 72 -18.52 0.12 9.97
N LYS A 73 -18.36 0.56 8.71
CA LYS A 73 -18.92 -0.16 7.53
C LYS A 73 -18.34 -1.56 7.36
N ALA A 74 -17.08 -1.78 7.76
CA ALA A 74 -16.44 -3.09 7.80
C ALA A 74 -16.73 -3.86 9.11
N GLY A 75 -17.59 -3.34 9.99
CA GLY A 75 -17.92 -3.95 11.27
C GLY A 75 -16.77 -3.93 12.28
N VAL A 76 -15.89 -2.93 12.21
CA VAL A 76 -14.81 -2.70 13.17
C VAL A 76 -15.08 -1.39 13.90
N GLU A 77 -15.23 -1.46 15.21
CA GLU A 77 -15.38 -0.27 16.05
C GLU A 77 -14.00 0.24 16.47
N VAL A 78 -13.79 1.55 16.29
CA VAL A 78 -12.54 2.24 16.64
C VAL A 78 -12.83 3.50 17.43
N GLY A 79 -11.90 3.84 18.32
CA GLY A 79 -11.82 5.11 19.00
C GLY A 79 -11.18 6.17 18.11
N ALA A 80 -10.26 6.93 18.69
CA ALA A 80 -9.43 7.86 17.93
C ALA A 80 -8.50 7.12 16.96
N VAL A 81 -8.22 7.76 15.82
CA VAL A 81 -7.34 7.25 14.76
C VAL A 81 -6.29 8.29 14.43
N MET A 82 -5.03 7.89 14.51
CA MET A 82 -3.89 8.67 14.06
C MET A 82 -3.50 8.23 12.66
N VAL A 83 -3.34 9.18 11.74
CA VAL A 83 -3.00 8.93 10.33
C VAL A 83 -1.79 9.76 9.94
N VAL A 84 -0.77 9.13 9.38
CA VAL A 84 0.49 9.76 8.95
C VAL A 84 0.77 9.47 7.47
N PRO A 85 1.43 10.38 6.75
CA PRO A 85 1.77 10.16 5.34
C PRO A 85 2.91 9.15 5.20
N LEU A 86 2.84 8.33 4.16
CA LEU A 86 3.99 7.56 3.65
C LEU A 86 4.64 8.38 2.53
N THR A 87 5.73 9.07 2.85
CA THR A 87 6.39 10.01 1.93
C THR A 87 7.70 9.44 1.41
N VAL A 88 7.86 9.42 0.08
CA VAL A 88 9.07 8.99 -0.63
C VAL A 88 9.43 10.09 -1.63
N GLN A 89 10.68 10.57 -1.62
CA GLN A 89 11.14 11.61 -2.55
C GLN A 89 10.16 12.80 -2.68
N GLU A 90 9.71 13.32 -1.53
CA GLU A 90 8.74 14.43 -1.43
C GLU A 90 7.32 14.15 -1.95
N ARG A 91 7.02 12.89 -2.32
CA ARG A 91 5.70 12.46 -2.80
C ARG A 91 5.02 11.59 -1.75
N VAL A 92 3.75 11.87 -1.47
CA VAL A 92 2.94 11.06 -0.55
C VAL A 92 2.31 9.91 -1.33
N GLU A 93 2.87 8.72 -1.20
CA GLU A 93 2.43 7.51 -1.90
C GLU A 93 1.25 6.83 -1.18
N GLY A 94 1.05 7.13 0.11
CA GLY A 94 -0.01 6.50 0.90
C GLY A 94 -0.10 7.03 2.31
N THR A 95 -0.74 6.27 3.19
CA THR A 95 -0.78 6.56 4.63
C THR A 95 -0.61 5.31 5.47
N ILE A 96 0.02 5.48 6.64
CA ILE A 96 -0.12 4.56 7.77
C ILE A 96 -1.14 5.12 8.74
N LEU A 97 -1.84 4.24 9.44
CA LEU A 97 -2.66 4.64 10.57
C LEU A 97 -2.54 3.68 11.74
N ILE A 98 -2.81 4.22 12.92
CA ILE A 98 -3.08 3.47 14.15
C ILE A 98 -4.46 3.90 14.66
N ALA A 99 -5.30 2.94 14.96
CA ALA A 99 -6.61 3.13 15.57
C ALA A 99 -6.62 2.52 16.97
N ARG A 100 -7.05 3.30 17.95
CA ARG A 100 -7.29 2.81 19.32
C ARG A 100 -8.63 2.08 19.38
N PRO A 101 -8.83 1.15 20.34
CA PRO A 101 -10.18 0.68 20.67
C PRO A 101 -11.04 1.85 21.20
N PRO A 102 -12.38 1.75 21.17
CA PRO A 102 -13.28 2.81 21.64
C PRO A 102 -13.01 3.30 23.07
N THR A 103 -12.54 2.41 23.95
CA THR A 103 -12.19 2.70 25.34
C THR A 103 -10.69 2.92 25.56
N GLY A 104 -9.92 3.10 24.48
CA GLY A 104 -8.46 3.28 24.54
C GLY A 104 -8.08 4.66 25.08
N PRO A 105 -6.84 4.81 25.60
CA PRO A 105 -6.34 6.10 26.03
C PRO A 105 -6.18 7.06 24.84
N PRO A 106 -6.23 8.38 25.07
CA PRO A 106 -5.96 9.36 24.03
C PRO A 106 -4.51 9.23 23.54
N PHE A 107 -4.29 9.56 22.27
CA PHE A 107 -2.94 9.64 21.73
C PHE A 107 -2.16 10.79 22.37
N ARG A 108 -0.90 10.53 22.69
CA ARG A 108 0.04 11.52 23.19
C ARG A 108 0.79 12.15 22.02
N PRO A 109 1.33 13.37 22.16
CA PRO A 109 2.17 13.98 21.12
C PRO A 109 3.33 13.07 20.68
N ASP A 110 3.94 12.34 21.61
CA ASP A 110 5.05 11.44 21.33
C ASP A 110 4.65 10.23 20.46
N ASP A 111 3.40 9.78 20.56
CA ASP A 111 2.87 8.69 19.71
C ASP A 111 2.90 9.11 18.23
N MET A 112 2.62 10.39 17.95
CA MET A 112 2.65 10.95 16.60
C MET A 112 4.07 10.98 16.04
N ASN A 113 5.03 11.45 16.83
CA ASN A 113 6.44 11.52 16.41
C ASN A 113 7.00 10.12 16.13
N LEU A 114 6.64 9.14 16.96
CA LEU A 114 7.05 7.75 16.77
C LEU A 114 6.46 7.16 15.49
N LEU A 115 5.15 7.35 15.27
CA LEU A 115 4.47 6.83 14.08
C LEU A 115 4.98 7.51 12.80
N ASP A 116 5.24 8.82 12.83
CA ASP A 116 5.78 9.58 11.69
C ASP A 116 7.20 9.08 11.35
N SER A 117 8.06 8.87 12.34
CA SER A 117 9.41 8.31 12.16
C SER A 117 9.35 6.89 11.56
N PHE A 118 8.40 6.07 12.02
CA PHE A 118 8.18 4.74 11.46
C PHE A 118 7.67 4.81 10.02
N ALA A 119 6.78 5.77 9.71
CA ALA A 119 6.24 5.96 8.36
C ALA A 119 7.34 6.28 7.34
N VAL A 120 8.36 7.06 7.70
CA VAL A 120 9.52 7.32 6.83
C VAL A 120 10.20 6.00 6.43
N GLN A 121 10.47 5.13 7.40
CA GLN A 121 11.13 3.83 7.12
C GLN A 121 10.21 2.88 6.33
N ALA A 122 8.94 2.83 6.69
CA ALA A 122 7.95 2.01 5.99
C ALA A 122 7.77 2.46 4.53
N ALA A 123 7.79 3.78 4.27
CA ALA A 123 7.68 4.34 2.93
C ALA A 123 8.84 3.89 2.04
N LEU A 124 10.08 3.95 2.54
CA LEU A 124 11.25 3.46 1.81
C LEU A 124 11.19 1.95 1.54
N ALA A 125 10.77 1.16 2.52
CA ALA A 125 10.64 -0.29 2.34
C ALA A 125 9.57 -0.65 1.30
N LEU A 126 8.43 0.04 1.32
CA LEU A 126 7.36 -0.15 0.32
C LEU A 126 7.80 0.27 -1.08
N ASP A 127 8.54 1.37 -1.19
CA ASP A 127 9.09 1.82 -2.48
C ASP A 127 10.10 0.83 -3.04
N TYR A 128 10.99 0.32 -2.19
CA TYR A 128 11.94 -0.71 -2.58
C TYR A 128 11.23 -1.98 -3.10
N LEU A 129 10.21 -2.46 -2.39
CA LEU A 129 9.42 -3.62 -2.84
C LEU A 129 8.72 -3.37 -4.17
N ARG A 130 8.16 -2.17 -4.36
CA ARG A 130 7.51 -1.78 -5.63
C ARG A 130 8.50 -1.78 -6.80
N ILE A 131 9.69 -1.20 -6.61
CA ILE A 131 10.75 -1.18 -7.63
C ILE A 131 11.19 -2.62 -7.96
N GLN A 132 11.35 -3.48 -6.95
CA GLN A 132 11.70 -4.89 -7.16
C GLN A 132 10.65 -5.63 -7.99
N GLU A 133 9.35 -5.44 -7.70
CA GLU A 133 8.27 -6.03 -8.48
C GLU A 133 8.26 -5.54 -9.93
N GLU A 134 8.54 -4.26 -10.17
CA GLU A 134 8.60 -3.68 -11.51
C GLU A 134 9.76 -4.23 -12.33
N LEU A 135 10.95 -4.35 -11.73
CA LEU A 135 12.11 -4.98 -12.36
C LEU A 135 11.84 -6.45 -12.73
N GLN A 136 11.19 -7.21 -11.86
CA GLN A 136 10.82 -8.59 -12.15
C GLN A 136 9.83 -8.70 -13.33
N ARG A 137 8.86 -7.78 -13.42
CA ARG A 137 7.91 -7.75 -14.55
C ARG A 137 8.62 -7.44 -15.86
N LEU A 138 9.55 -6.47 -15.85
CA LEU A 138 10.34 -6.12 -17.04
C LEU A 138 11.21 -7.29 -17.49
N ALA A 139 11.89 -7.98 -16.58
CA ALA A 139 12.71 -9.15 -16.91
C ALA A 139 11.90 -10.27 -17.58
N VAL A 140 10.67 -10.54 -17.11
CA VAL A 140 9.77 -11.52 -17.74
C VAL A 140 9.36 -11.09 -19.15
N LEU A 141 9.15 -9.80 -19.38
CA LEU A 141 8.81 -9.27 -20.72
C LEU A 141 10.00 -9.35 -21.67
N GLU A 142 11.20 -9.00 -21.22
CA GLU A 142 12.44 -9.11 -22.00
C GLU A 142 12.71 -10.55 -22.42
N GLU A 143 12.52 -11.52 -21.52
CA GLU A 143 12.65 -12.94 -21.82
C GLU A 143 11.67 -13.38 -22.91
N ARG A 144 10.40 -12.96 -22.83
CA ARG A 144 9.40 -13.25 -23.88
C ARG A 144 9.78 -12.62 -25.23
N HIS A 145 10.29 -11.40 -25.22
CA HIS A 145 10.75 -10.74 -26.45
C HIS A 145 12.00 -11.40 -27.03
N ARG A 146 12.87 -11.99 -26.20
CA ARG A 146 13.99 -12.80 -26.67
C ARG A 146 13.49 -14.12 -27.28
N ILE A 147 12.64 -14.88 -26.58
CA ILE A 147 12.06 -16.12 -27.09
C ILE A 147 11.31 -15.87 -28.41
N ALA A 148 10.54 -14.79 -28.51
CA ALA A 148 9.88 -14.43 -29.76
C ALA A 148 10.90 -14.16 -30.87
N ARG A 149 11.97 -13.40 -30.62
CA ARG A 149 13.04 -13.16 -31.61
C ARG A 149 13.79 -14.44 -31.99
N ASP A 150 14.20 -15.25 -31.03
CA ASP A 150 14.93 -16.50 -31.27
C ASP A 150 14.05 -17.50 -32.04
N LEU A 151 12.75 -17.59 -31.71
CA LEU A 151 11.77 -18.39 -32.46
C LEU A 151 11.48 -17.83 -33.86
N HIS A 152 11.58 -16.51 -34.04
CA HIS A 152 11.44 -15.87 -35.35
C HIS A 152 12.70 -16.02 -36.22
N ASP A 153 13.89 -16.17 -35.62
CA ASP A 153 15.16 -16.31 -36.34
C ASP A 153 15.52 -17.77 -36.69
N GLU A 154 14.87 -18.78 -36.09
CA GLU A 154 15.14 -20.20 -36.35
C GLU A 154 14.36 -20.93 -37.48
N PRO A 155 13.27 -20.44 -38.13
CA PRO A 155 12.68 -21.20 -39.24
C PRO A 155 13.40 -20.99 -40.57
N VAL A 156 14.32 -20.01 -40.71
CA VAL A 156 14.97 -19.75 -42.00
C VAL A 156 16.01 -20.83 -42.32
N GLN A 157 16.64 -21.44 -41.32
CA GLN A 157 17.72 -22.42 -41.54
C GLN A 157 17.22 -23.83 -41.87
N ALA A 158 16.03 -24.21 -41.39
CA ALA A 158 15.43 -25.50 -41.74
C ALA A 158 14.96 -25.57 -43.21
N LEU A 159 14.64 -24.42 -43.82
CA LEU A 159 14.20 -24.34 -45.22
C LEU A 159 15.35 -24.29 -46.24
N ILE A 160 16.58 -23.92 -45.82
CA ILE A 160 17.75 -23.97 -46.70
C ILE A 160 18.29 -25.40 -46.84
N TYR A 161 18.16 -26.25 -45.82
CA TYR A 161 18.60 -27.65 -45.91
C TYR A 161 17.65 -28.56 -46.71
N LEU A 162 16.37 -28.22 -46.80
CA LEU A 162 15.38 -28.99 -47.58
C LEU A 162 15.30 -28.60 -49.08
N SER A 163 15.86 -27.45 -49.48
CA SER A 163 15.83 -26.99 -50.88
C SER A 163 17.07 -27.37 -51.71
N ARG A 164 18.06 -28.07 -51.12
CA ARG A 164 19.27 -28.52 -51.83
C ARG A 164 19.31 -30.01 -52.18
N ARG A 165 18.15 -30.68 -52.11
CA ARG A 165 18.00 -32.10 -52.45
C ARG A 165 16.85 -32.40 -53.43
N LEU A 166 16.53 -31.43 -54.27
CA LEU A 166 15.82 -31.62 -55.54
C LEU A 166 16.65 -31.01 -56.67
#